data_AF-A0A0F9X5I9-F1
#
_entry.id   AF-A0A0F9X5I9-F1
#
_cell.length_a   1.000
_cell.length_b   1.000
_cell.length_c   1.000
_cell.angle_alpha   90.00
_cell.angle_beta   90.00
_cell.angle_gamma   90.00
#
_symmetry.space_group_name_H-M   'P 1'
#
loop_
_entity.id
_entity.type
_entity.pdbx_description
1 polymer ?
#
loop_
_entity_poly.entity_id
_entity_poly.type
_entity_poly.pdbx_seq_one_letter_code
_entity_poly.pdbx_strand_id
1 'polypeptide(L)'
;MTAVRRGFGSAQKKFDSNTEFMGEGGRFIPRLILRDDGDKAKIRVVTSMGQWGPEPEHIDKYAAEHGSTVEILNGEFHRIEKHSQGGKQFFVSRLCTLVEDSDTFELSGECEACTTEIPRSTQFMAWVYLYAIYHTRPDAEGKWQGVTLGAAAKRYKEEVNEFVVWQDGFYMARKMLGKIEEYGTLMDRDYVITRYGAKGTQKITRELDAATVSDIEQEFLAQVAELPDLEDIGSGRIETLGGTVVESPGSVVDLPSEDLGVETKDELNPNDLPW
;
A
#
# COMPACT_ATOMS: atom_id res chain seq x y z
N MET A 1 7.99 -40.67 2.10
CA MET A 1 8.14 -39.69 1.00
C MET A 1 8.05 -38.31 1.60
N THR A 2 9.19 -37.64 1.74
CA THR A 2 9.32 -36.34 2.43
C THR A 2 8.96 -35.23 1.44
N ALA A 3 7.86 -34.52 1.68
CA ALA A 3 7.48 -33.39 0.85
C ALA A 3 8.51 -32.27 1.02
N VAL A 4 9.30 -32.01 -0.02
CA VAL A 4 10.22 -30.88 -0.08
C VAL A 4 9.39 -29.60 -0.11
N ARG A 5 9.19 -28.98 1.06
CA ARG A 5 8.70 -27.60 1.15
C ARG A 5 9.77 -26.70 0.52
N ARG A 6 9.57 -26.28 -0.73
CA ARG A 6 10.40 -25.24 -1.36
C ARG A 6 10.28 -23.97 -0.51
N GLY A 7 11.36 -23.64 0.21
CA GLY A 7 11.50 -22.42 1.00
C GLY A 7 11.42 -21.16 0.14
N PHE A 8 10.87 -20.10 0.72
CA PHE A 8 10.50 -18.82 0.08
C PHE A 8 11.68 -17.91 -0.32
N GLY A 9 12.93 -18.37 -0.31
CA GLY A 9 14.08 -17.59 -0.79
C GLY A 9 13.96 -17.13 -2.25
N SER A 10 13.04 -17.71 -3.02
CA SER A 10 12.77 -17.34 -4.43
C SER A 10 11.75 -16.22 -4.63
N ALA A 11 11.13 -15.68 -3.57
CA ALA A 11 10.20 -14.55 -3.67
C ALA A 11 10.85 -13.22 -3.26
N GLN A 12 11.79 -13.22 -2.30
CA GLN A 12 12.55 -12.02 -1.91
C GLN A 12 13.52 -11.61 -3.03
N LYS A 13 14.25 -12.59 -3.61
CA LYS A 13 15.06 -12.39 -4.83
C LYS A 13 14.29 -11.81 -6.02
N LYS A 14 12.95 -11.89 -6.05
CA LYS A 14 12.12 -11.37 -7.16
C LYS A 14 11.70 -9.91 -7.00
N PHE A 15 11.77 -9.35 -5.79
CA PHE A 15 11.61 -7.91 -5.60
C PHE A 15 12.93 -7.21 -5.94
N ASP A 16 14.06 -7.81 -5.53
CA ASP A 16 15.40 -7.30 -5.83
C ASP A 16 15.77 -7.51 -7.32
N SER A 17 15.29 -8.57 -7.99
CA SER A 17 15.55 -8.81 -9.43
C SER A 17 14.59 -8.07 -10.38
N ASN A 18 13.69 -7.21 -9.87
CA ASN A 18 12.84 -6.39 -10.74
C ASN A 18 13.64 -5.31 -11.50
N THR A 19 14.92 -5.14 -11.18
CA THR A 19 15.87 -4.31 -11.93
C THR A 19 16.45 -5.00 -13.17
N GLU A 20 16.45 -6.35 -13.24
CA GLU A 20 17.10 -7.08 -14.34
C GLU A 20 16.15 -7.56 -15.45
N PHE A 21 14.82 -7.50 -15.24
CA PHE A 21 13.86 -8.21 -16.10
C PHE A 21 13.26 -7.39 -17.26
N MET A 22 13.66 -6.12 -17.46
CA MET A 22 13.11 -5.25 -18.50
C MET A 22 14.23 -4.50 -19.23
N GLY A 23 14.31 -4.67 -20.54
CA GLY A 23 15.05 -3.73 -21.39
C GLY A 23 14.43 -2.33 -21.25
N GLU A 24 15.27 -1.31 -21.12
CA GLU A 24 14.91 0.10 -20.94
C GLU A 24 14.16 0.45 -19.62
N GLY A 25 14.79 0.14 -18.48
CA GLY A 25 14.97 1.12 -17.38
C GLY A 25 13.81 1.51 -16.45
N GLY A 26 12.60 0.95 -16.58
CA GLY A 26 11.48 1.28 -15.67
C GLY A 26 11.38 0.38 -14.43
N ARG A 27 11.23 0.97 -13.23
CA ARG A 27 10.88 0.21 -12.00
C ARG A 27 9.36 0.01 -11.98
N PHE A 28 8.88 -1.21 -11.69
CA PHE A 28 7.45 -1.43 -11.45
C PHE A 28 6.94 -0.50 -10.36
N ILE A 29 5.72 -0.01 -10.51
CA ILE A 29 5.06 0.81 -9.48
C ILE A 29 4.97 -0.03 -8.19
N PRO A 30 5.66 0.38 -7.11
CA PRO A 30 5.68 -0.38 -5.87
C PRO A 30 4.29 -0.35 -5.23
N ARG A 31 3.94 -1.44 -4.57
CA ARG A 31 2.61 -1.66 -4.00
C ARG A 31 2.75 -2.05 -2.53
N LEU A 32 1.87 -1.52 -1.69
CA LEU A 32 1.81 -1.91 -0.29
C LEU A 32 1.35 -3.37 -0.17
N ILE A 33 2.19 -4.25 0.40
CA ILE A 33 1.88 -5.67 0.58
C ILE A 33 2.24 -6.11 2.00
N LEU A 34 1.22 -6.39 2.81
CA LEU A 34 1.35 -7.11 4.09
C LEU A 34 1.16 -8.60 3.86
N ARG A 35 2.10 -9.44 4.32
CA ARG A 35 2.20 -10.84 3.90
C ARG A 35 1.70 -11.82 4.96
N ASP A 36 2.12 -11.60 6.19
CA ASP A 36 1.91 -12.50 7.30
C ASP A 36 0.84 -11.97 8.26
N ASP A 37 0.37 -12.87 9.11
CA ASP A 37 -0.64 -12.55 10.13
C ASP A 37 0.01 -11.70 11.21
N GLY A 38 -0.57 -10.53 11.50
CA GLY A 38 -0.05 -9.55 12.45
C GLY A 38 1.00 -8.59 11.88
N ASP A 39 1.30 -8.66 10.57
CA ASP A 39 2.16 -7.66 9.91
C ASP A 39 1.50 -6.27 10.00
N LYS A 40 2.30 -5.24 10.24
CA LYS A 40 1.85 -3.84 10.28
C LYS A 40 2.61 -2.99 9.27
N ALA A 41 1.97 -1.99 8.68
CA ALA A 41 2.64 -0.95 7.91
C ALA A 41 2.32 0.42 8.50
N LYS A 42 3.36 1.25 8.67
CA LYS A 42 3.20 2.67 8.98
C LYS A 42 3.21 3.44 7.67
N ILE A 43 2.15 4.19 7.42
CA ILE A 43 1.97 4.94 6.17
C ILE A 43 1.53 6.38 6.42
N ARG A 44 1.76 7.24 5.42
CA ARG A 44 1.09 8.53 5.26
C ARG A 44 0.22 8.45 4.00
N VAL A 45 -1.07 8.78 4.07
CA VAL A 45 -1.86 8.93 2.85
C VAL A 45 -1.54 10.28 2.23
N VAL A 46 -1.32 10.30 0.92
CA VAL A 46 -0.87 11.50 0.20
C VAL A 46 -1.81 11.90 -0.93
N THR A 47 -2.92 11.18 -1.02
CA THR A 47 -4.00 11.43 -1.98
C THR A 47 -5.11 12.21 -1.30
N SER A 48 -5.63 13.19 -2.04
CA SER A 48 -6.89 13.86 -1.71
C SER A 48 -8.03 12.85 -1.72
N MET A 49 -9.01 13.05 -0.84
CA MET A 49 -10.25 12.27 -0.85
C MET A 49 -11.08 12.45 -2.15
N GLY A 50 -10.83 13.50 -2.95
CA GLY A 50 -11.58 13.77 -4.17
C GLY A 50 -13.09 13.78 -3.91
N GLN A 51 -13.83 12.98 -4.68
CA GLN A 51 -15.29 12.83 -4.54
C GLN A 51 -15.76 11.98 -3.35
N TRP A 52 -14.86 11.42 -2.52
CA TRP A 52 -15.25 10.61 -1.35
C TRP A 52 -15.72 11.44 -0.15
N GLY A 53 -15.77 12.77 -0.28
CA GLY A 53 -16.23 13.64 0.79
C GLY A 53 -17.73 13.61 1.03
N PRO A 54 -18.17 13.64 2.30
CA PRO A 54 -19.60 13.62 2.63
C PRO A 54 -20.35 14.87 2.14
N GLU A 55 -19.66 15.98 1.88
CA GLU A 55 -20.25 17.20 1.31
C GLU A 55 -19.20 18.00 0.51
N PRO A 56 -19.59 18.83 -0.49
CA PRO A 56 -18.69 19.75 -1.21
C PRO A 56 -17.98 20.79 -0.33
N GLU A 57 -18.49 21.04 0.88
CA GLU A 57 -17.90 21.97 1.85
C GLU A 57 -16.83 21.31 2.75
N HIS A 58 -16.76 19.97 2.73
CA HIS A 58 -15.67 19.18 3.28
C HIS A 58 -14.61 18.85 2.22
N ILE A 59 -14.45 19.69 1.19
CA ILE A 59 -13.24 19.70 0.36
C ILE A 59 -12.06 19.62 1.32
N ASP A 60 -11.19 18.66 1.05
CA ASP A 60 -9.97 18.38 1.80
C ASP A 60 -9.12 19.65 1.83
N LYS A 61 -9.42 20.54 2.79
CA LYS A 61 -8.77 21.85 2.89
C LYS A 61 -7.28 21.66 3.03
N TYR A 62 -6.88 20.58 3.70
CA TYR A 62 -5.49 20.17 3.80
C TYR A 62 -4.90 19.88 2.42
N ALA A 63 -5.51 19.00 1.63
CA ALA A 63 -5.03 18.73 0.26
C ALA A 63 -5.01 19.99 -0.61
N ALA A 64 -6.03 20.85 -0.52
CA ALA A 64 -6.12 22.09 -1.29
C ALA A 64 -5.05 23.12 -0.88
N GLU A 65 -4.81 23.29 0.43
CA GLU A 65 -3.76 24.17 0.98
C GLU A 65 -2.36 23.70 0.60
N HIS A 66 -2.18 22.39 0.47
CA HIS A 66 -0.89 21.76 0.22
C HIS A 66 -0.69 21.31 -1.23
N GLY A 67 -1.64 21.64 -2.11
CA GLY A 67 -1.55 21.41 -3.56
C GLY A 67 -1.51 19.94 -3.97
N SER A 68 -2.04 19.01 -3.17
CA SER A 68 -2.16 17.62 -3.61
C SER A 68 -3.23 17.51 -4.69
N THR A 69 -2.82 17.07 -5.87
CA THR A 69 -3.68 16.97 -7.06
C THR A 69 -4.18 15.54 -7.30
N VAL A 70 -3.62 14.55 -6.61
CA VAL A 70 -3.94 13.14 -6.87
C VAL A 70 -5.07 12.70 -5.96
N GLU A 71 -6.18 12.27 -6.56
CA GLU A 71 -7.37 11.83 -5.83
C GLU A 71 -7.39 10.31 -5.64
N ILE A 72 -8.02 9.84 -4.56
CA ILE A 72 -8.32 8.42 -4.38
C ILE A 72 -9.15 7.92 -5.55
N LEU A 73 -8.63 6.90 -6.23
CA LEU A 73 -9.38 6.22 -7.29
C LEU A 73 -10.25 5.12 -6.66
N ASN A 74 -11.54 5.18 -6.91
CA ASN A 74 -12.49 4.11 -6.58
C ASN A 74 -13.13 3.57 -7.83
N GLY A 75 -13.34 2.27 -7.88
CA GLY A 75 -14.10 1.71 -8.96
C GLY A 75 -14.14 0.19 -8.94
N GLU A 76 -14.65 -0.33 -10.04
CA GLU A 76 -14.66 -1.76 -10.31
C GLU A 76 -13.36 -2.18 -10.98
N PHE A 77 -12.72 -3.22 -10.45
CA PHE A 77 -11.47 -3.74 -10.99
C PHE A 77 -11.60 -5.21 -11.38
N HIS A 78 -11.02 -5.55 -12.52
CA HIS A 78 -10.81 -6.92 -12.96
C HIS A 78 -9.48 -7.45 -12.46
N ARG A 79 -9.46 -8.72 -12.05
CA ARG A 79 -8.23 -9.44 -11.75
C ARG A 79 -7.80 -10.24 -12.98
N ILE A 80 -6.92 -9.65 -13.79
CA ILE A 80 -6.47 -10.23 -15.05
C ILE A 80 -5.22 -11.08 -14.82
N GLU A 81 -5.23 -12.30 -15.37
CA GLU A 81 -4.07 -13.17 -15.40
C GLU A 81 -3.07 -12.72 -16.47
N LYS A 82 -1.80 -12.60 -16.10
CA LYS A 82 -0.69 -12.34 -17.02
C LYS A 82 0.40 -13.39 -16.83
N HIS A 83 1.18 -13.61 -17.87
CA HIS A 83 2.36 -14.48 -17.83
C HIS A 83 3.63 -13.65 -18.05
N SER A 84 4.67 -13.91 -17.27
CA SER A 84 5.99 -13.34 -17.55
C SER A 84 6.62 -14.01 -18.78
N GLN A 85 7.68 -13.43 -19.33
CA GLN A 85 8.47 -14.06 -20.41
C GLN A 85 8.94 -15.47 -20.05
N GLY A 86 9.21 -15.73 -18.77
CA GLY A 86 9.57 -17.06 -18.25
C GLY A 86 8.37 -18.00 -17.99
N GLY A 87 7.18 -17.67 -18.48
CA GLY A 87 5.95 -18.45 -18.32
C GLY A 87 5.31 -18.41 -16.93
N LYS A 88 5.86 -17.63 -16.00
CA LYS A 88 5.32 -17.54 -14.63
C LYS A 88 4.03 -16.73 -14.66
N GLN A 89 2.94 -17.36 -14.21
CA GLN A 89 1.65 -16.72 -14.01
C GLN A 89 1.69 -15.72 -12.85
N PHE A 90 1.04 -14.58 -13.04
CA PHE A 90 0.75 -13.57 -12.01
C PHE A 90 -0.58 -12.87 -12.33
N PHE A 91 -1.07 -12.07 -11.40
CA PHE A 91 -2.33 -11.34 -11.58
C PHE A 91 -2.08 -9.84 -11.48
N VAL A 92 -2.75 -9.08 -12.32
CA VAL A 92 -2.80 -7.62 -12.27
C VAL A 92 -4.24 -7.18 -12.05
N SER A 93 -4.43 -6.13 -11.26
CA SER A 93 -5.73 -5.47 -11.13
C SER A 93 -5.82 -4.41 -12.24
N ARG A 94 -6.94 -4.36 -12.96
CA ARG A 94 -7.21 -3.37 -14.01
C ARG A 94 -8.56 -2.72 -13.81
N LEU A 95 -8.61 -1.39 -13.87
CA LEU A 95 -9.85 -0.62 -13.76
C LEU A 95 -10.79 -1.01 -14.90
N CYS A 96 -12.05 -1.28 -14.55
CA CYS A 96 -13.12 -1.52 -15.50
C CYS A 96 -13.53 -0.19 -16.13
N THR A 97 -13.62 -0.17 -17.46
CA THR A 97 -13.98 1.02 -18.26
C THR A 97 -15.48 1.08 -18.57
N LEU A 98 -16.28 0.12 -18.08
CA LEU A 98 -17.73 0.21 -18.21
C LEU A 98 -18.27 1.28 -17.27
N VAL A 99 -19.17 2.10 -17.78
CA VAL A 99 -19.88 3.14 -17.03
C VAL A 99 -21.27 2.62 -16.70
N GLU A 100 -21.63 2.67 -15.42
CA GLU A 100 -22.99 2.39 -14.96
C GLU A 100 -23.86 3.64 -15.13
N ASP A 101 -24.96 3.49 -15.85
CA ASP A 101 -25.97 4.54 -15.97
C ASP A 101 -26.75 4.65 -14.65
N SER A 102 -26.83 5.86 -14.08
CA SER A 102 -27.41 6.07 -12.74
C SER A 102 -28.93 5.83 -12.68
N ASP A 103 -29.62 5.93 -13.81
CA ASP A 103 -31.08 5.82 -13.87
C ASP A 103 -31.53 4.38 -14.14
N THR A 104 -30.73 3.64 -14.92
CA THR A 104 -31.07 2.30 -15.41
C THR A 104 -30.23 1.19 -14.77
N PHE A 105 -29.10 1.53 -14.16
CA PHE A 105 -28.06 0.60 -13.68
C PHE A 105 -27.50 -0.29 -14.81
N GLU A 106 -27.72 0.09 -16.08
CA GLU A 106 -27.15 -0.60 -17.21
C GLU A 106 -25.69 -0.20 -17.39
N LEU A 107 -24.84 -1.19 -17.70
CA LEU A 107 -23.43 -0.96 -17.97
C LEU A 107 -23.24 -0.70 -19.45
N SER A 108 -22.61 0.42 -19.78
CA SER A 108 -22.30 0.82 -21.15
C SER A 108 -20.79 1.05 -21.33
N GLY A 109 -20.32 1.03 -22.58
CA GLY A 109 -18.92 1.18 -22.95
C GLY A 109 -18.24 -0.12 -23.39
N GLU A 110 -16.92 -0.07 -23.53
CA GLU A 110 -16.11 -1.20 -23.99
C GLU A 110 -15.09 -1.58 -22.92
N CYS A 111 -15.10 -2.85 -22.50
CA CYS A 111 -14.11 -3.41 -21.59
C CYS A 111 -13.79 -4.85 -21.98
N GLU A 112 -12.55 -5.09 -22.42
CA GLU A 112 -12.10 -6.43 -22.88
C GLU A 112 -12.27 -7.51 -21.80
N ALA A 113 -12.01 -7.17 -20.54
CA ALA A 113 -12.14 -8.09 -19.41
C ALA A 113 -13.61 -8.45 -19.14
N CYS A 114 -14.56 -7.53 -19.34
CA CYS A 114 -15.99 -7.83 -19.27
C CYS A 114 -16.43 -8.75 -20.43
N THR A 115 -15.95 -8.51 -21.64
CA THR A 115 -16.25 -9.35 -22.82
C THR A 115 -15.76 -10.79 -22.64
N THR A 116 -14.71 -10.98 -21.85
CA THR A 116 -14.14 -12.30 -21.50
C THR A 116 -14.71 -12.86 -20.19
N GLU A 117 -15.79 -12.29 -19.67
CA GLU A 117 -16.48 -12.71 -18.45
C GLU A 117 -15.58 -12.75 -17.19
N ILE A 118 -14.50 -11.95 -17.15
CA ILE A 118 -13.65 -11.83 -15.96
C ILE A 118 -14.43 -11.04 -14.89
N PRO A 119 -14.64 -11.60 -13.68
CA PRO A 119 -15.39 -10.91 -12.63
C PRO A 119 -14.77 -9.57 -12.23
N ARG A 120 -15.65 -8.65 -11.84
CA ARG A 120 -15.30 -7.36 -11.25
C ARG A 120 -15.30 -7.43 -9.73
N SER A 121 -14.56 -6.54 -9.11
CA SER A 121 -14.56 -6.34 -7.67
C SER A 121 -14.33 -4.87 -7.36
N THR A 122 -15.13 -4.33 -6.45
CA THR A 122 -14.94 -2.97 -5.94
C THR A 122 -13.64 -2.86 -5.16
N GLN A 123 -12.76 -1.97 -5.59
CA GLN A 123 -11.48 -1.68 -4.96
C GLN A 123 -11.22 -0.18 -4.99
N PHE A 124 -10.28 0.26 -4.17
CA PHE A 124 -9.72 1.60 -4.28
C PHE A 124 -8.22 1.53 -4.54
N MET A 125 -7.67 2.63 -5.03
CA MET A 125 -6.25 2.90 -5.09
C MET A 125 -5.97 4.25 -4.44
N ALA A 126 -4.90 4.32 -3.67
CA ALA A 126 -4.39 5.54 -3.07
C ALA A 126 -2.87 5.54 -3.17
N TRP A 127 -2.26 6.69 -3.43
CA TRP A 127 -0.85 6.87 -3.12
C TRP A 127 -0.69 7.03 -1.62
N VAL A 128 0.31 6.32 -1.09
CA VAL A 128 0.74 6.44 0.29
C VAL A 128 2.26 6.50 0.33
N TYR A 129 2.79 7.22 1.29
CA TYR A 129 4.18 7.01 1.70
C TYR A 129 4.24 5.84 2.65
N LEU A 130 5.11 4.88 2.37
CA LEU A 130 5.36 3.76 3.24
C LEU A 130 6.66 3.98 3.99
N TYR A 131 6.57 4.32 5.28
CA TYR A 131 7.75 4.50 6.13
C TYR A 131 8.41 3.15 6.41
N ALA A 132 7.64 2.23 6.97
CA ALA A 132 8.16 0.94 7.41
C ALA A 132 7.08 -0.14 7.44
N ILE A 133 7.52 -1.39 7.29
CA ILE A 133 6.72 -2.59 7.58
C ILE A 133 7.30 -3.29 8.79
N TYR A 134 6.44 -3.68 9.73
CA TYR A 134 6.79 -4.44 10.93
C TYR A 134 6.31 -5.86 10.76
N HIS A 135 7.25 -6.75 10.45
CA HIS A 135 6.97 -8.15 10.19
C HIS A 135 6.92 -8.97 11.48
N THR A 136 6.12 -10.03 11.42
CA THR A 136 6.02 -11.01 12.51
C THR A 136 7.14 -12.06 12.49
N ARG A 137 7.92 -12.11 11.42
CA ARG A 137 9.01 -13.06 11.18
C ARG A 137 10.23 -12.32 10.65
N PRO A 138 11.45 -12.79 10.94
CA PRO A 138 12.65 -12.20 10.36
C PRO A 138 12.67 -12.45 8.85
N ASP A 139 13.40 -11.62 8.12
CA ASP A 139 13.77 -11.93 6.76
C ASP A 139 14.79 -13.07 6.74
N ALA A 140 14.91 -13.72 5.57
CA ALA A 140 15.87 -14.81 5.41
C ALA A 140 17.32 -14.32 5.38
N GLU A 141 17.55 -13.03 5.12
CA GLU A 141 18.87 -12.43 4.90
C GLU A 141 19.37 -11.64 6.12
N GLY A 142 18.54 -11.47 7.16
CA GLY A 142 18.87 -10.75 8.38
C GLY A 142 18.98 -9.23 8.20
N LYS A 143 18.40 -8.67 7.13
CA LYS A 143 18.40 -7.24 6.82
C LYS A 143 17.45 -6.45 7.71
N TRP A 144 16.39 -7.08 8.22
CA TRP A 144 15.37 -6.38 9.02
C TRP A 144 15.81 -6.23 10.48
N GLN A 145 15.59 -5.05 11.03
CA GLN A 145 15.96 -4.74 12.41
C GLN A 145 14.95 -5.35 13.40
N GLY A 146 15.44 -6.14 14.36
CA GLY A 146 14.59 -6.63 15.44
C GLY A 146 14.14 -5.48 16.34
N VAL A 147 12.83 -5.31 16.53
CA VAL A 147 12.24 -4.29 17.40
C VAL A 147 11.17 -4.91 18.28
N THR A 148 10.90 -4.28 19.43
CA THR A 148 9.82 -4.68 20.33
C THR A 148 8.68 -3.69 20.16
N LEU A 149 7.46 -4.17 19.87
CA LEU A 149 6.27 -3.33 19.81
C LEU A 149 5.31 -3.69 20.97
N GLY A 150 4.83 -2.67 21.69
CA GLY A 150 3.88 -2.78 22.80
C GLY A 150 4.26 -3.75 23.90
N ALA A 151 3.35 -4.66 24.26
CA ALA A 151 3.48 -5.61 25.37
C ALA A 151 4.52 -6.72 25.10
N ALA A 152 5.74 -6.33 24.71
CA ALA A 152 6.86 -7.18 24.38
C ALA A 152 6.69 -8.04 23.11
N ALA A 153 5.85 -7.65 22.16
CA ALA A 153 5.73 -8.39 20.90
C ALA A 153 6.96 -8.13 20.02
N LYS A 154 7.83 -9.14 19.85
CA LYS A 154 8.98 -9.07 18.94
C LYS A 154 8.51 -8.95 17.49
N ARG A 155 9.05 -7.97 16.78
CA ARG A 155 8.81 -7.68 15.36
C ARG A 155 10.14 -7.43 14.65
N TYR A 156 10.06 -7.35 13.32
CA TYR A 156 11.21 -7.09 12.45
C TYR A 156 10.86 -5.92 11.54
N LYS A 157 11.50 -4.77 11.75
CA LYS A 157 11.30 -3.52 11.02
C LYS A 157 12.05 -3.60 9.68
N GLU A 158 11.29 -3.53 8.59
CA GLU A 158 11.75 -3.22 7.25
C GLU A 158 11.57 -1.72 7.03
N GLU A 159 12.66 -0.96 6.94
CA GLU A 159 12.60 0.44 6.52
C GLU A 159 12.42 0.51 5.01
N VAL A 160 11.43 1.27 4.56
CA VAL A 160 11.05 1.33 3.15
C VAL A 160 11.23 2.74 2.60
N ASN A 161 10.60 3.74 3.23
CA ASN A 161 10.70 5.16 2.91
C ASN A 161 10.46 5.49 1.43
N GLU A 162 9.38 4.94 0.86
CA GLU A 162 9.05 5.15 -0.56
C GLU A 162 7.55 5.39 -0.79
N PHE A 163 7.23 6.09 -1.87
CA PHE A 163 5.85 6.18 -2.36
C PHE A 163 5.42 4.85 -2.96
N VAL A 164 4.28 4.33 -2.48
CA VAL A 164 3.70 3.09 -2.99
C VAL A 164 2.22 3.27 -3.26
N VAL A 165 1.69 2.48 -4.18
CA VAL A 165 0.25 2.35 -4.37
C VAL A 165 -0.31 1.41 -3.32
N TRP A 166 -1.22 1.91 -2.50
CA TRP A 166 -2.11 1.09 -1.69
C TRP A 166 -3.37 0.78 -2.48
N GLN A 167 -3.55 -0.50 -2.84
CA GLN A 167 -4.75 -1.01 -3.49
C GLN A 167 -5.41 -2.07 -2.61
N ASP A 168 -6.67 -1.87 -2.26
CA ASP A 168 -7.42 -2.81 -1.41
C ASP A 168 -8.92 -2.81 -1.73
N GLY A 169 -9.66 -3.76 -1.15
CA GLY A 169 -11.07 -3.98 -1.43
C GLY A 169 -12.03 -3.09 -0.63
N PHE A 170 -13.32 -3.22 -0.98
CA PHE A 170 -14.47 -2.53 -0.40
C PHE A 170 -14.48 -2.34 1.13
N TYR A 171 -14.13 -3.36 1.90
CA TYR A 171 -14.16 -3.24 3.38
C TYR A 171 -13.14 -2.25 3.91
N MET A 172 -11.98 -2.14 3.26
CA MET A 172 -10.96 -1.18 3.65
C MET A 172 -11.29 0.23 3.14
N ALA A 173 -11.90 0.34 1.96
CA ALA A 173 -12.49 1.61 1.50
C ALA A 173 -13.45 2.21 2.55
N ARG A 174 -14.34 1.38 3.12
CA ARG A 174 -15.25 1.83 4.20
C ARG A 174 -14.51 2.30 5.46
N LYS A 175 -13.38 1.69 5.81
CA LYS A 175 -12.58 2.15 6.96
C LYS A 175 -11.93 3.49 6.68
N MET A 176 -11.43 3.71 5.46
CA MET A 176 -10.91 5.02 5.04
C MET A 176 -12.00 6.08 5.06
N LEU A 177 -13.19 5.79 4.54
CA LEU A 177 -14.34 6.70 4.61
C LEU A 177 -14.66 7.07 6.06
N GLY A 178 -14.70 6.10 6.97
CA GLY A 178 -14.89 6.40 8.39
C GLY A 178 -13.82 7.33 8.97
N LYS A 179 -12.57 7.25 8.50
CA LYS A 179 -11.49 8.15 8.92
C LYS A 179 -11.62 9.55 8.29
N ILE A 180 -12.07 9.63 7.05
CA ILE A 180 -12.42 10.90 6.40
C ILE A 180 -13.57 11.58 7.15
N GLU A 181 -14.62 10.84 7.51
CA GLU A 181 -15.75 11.36 8.30
C GLU A 181 -15.31 11.81 9.70
N GLU A 182 -14.41 11.06 10.34
CA GLU A 182 -13.92 11.36 11.69
C GLU A 182 -13.00 12.58 11.74
N TYR A 183 -12.14 12.77 10.73
CA TYR A 183 -11.07 13.76 10.76
C TYR A 183 -11.15 14.86 9.70
N GLY A 184 -11.96 14.68 8.66
CA GLY A 184 -12.10 15.60 7.53
C GLY A 184 -10.96 15.55 6.50
N THR A 185 -9.92 14.75 6.74
CA THR A 185 -8.80 14.52 5.79
C THR A 185 -8.09 13.21 6.13
N LEU A 186 -7.33 12.68 5.16
CA LEU A 186 -6.40 11.56 5.37
C LEU A 186 -4.93 11.99 5.38
N MET A 187 -4.63 13.27 5.11
CA MET A 187 -3.26 13.70 4.83
C MET A 187 -2.51 14.27 6.05
N ASP A 188 -3.23 14.61 7.12
CA ASP A 188 -2.70 15.33 8.30
C ASP A 188 -2.19 14.40 9.42
N ARG A 189 -2.10 13.09 9.16
CA ARG A 189 -1.65 12.11 10.15
C ARG A 189 -1.08 10.85 9.52
N ASP A 190 -0.29 10.15 10.32
CA ASP A 190 0.15 8.81 9.99
C ASP A 190 -0.94 7.78 10.29
N TYR A 191 -0.92 6.69 9.56
CA TYR A 191 -1.82 5.55 9.75
C TYR A 191 -1.03 4.26 9.91
N VAL A 192 -1.60 3.35 10.70
CA VAL A 192 -1.10 2.00 10.85
C VAL A 192 -2.11 1.04 10.26
N ILE A 193 -1.68 0.31 9.23
CA ILE A 193 -2.46 -0.79 8.67
C ILE A 193 -1.97 -2.08 9.30
N THR A 194 -2.86 -2.81 9.96
CA THR A 194 -2.56 -4.14 10.51
C THR A 194 -3.27 -5.21 9.69
N ARG A 195 -2.54 -6.25 9.26
CA ARG A 195 -3.13 -7.42 8.58
C ARG A 195 -3.39 -8.54 9.57
N TYR A 196 -4.56 -9.15 9.51
CA TYR A 196 -4.90 -10.38 10.22
C TYR A 196 -5.31 -11.49 9.26
N GLY A 197 -5.11 -12.73 9.70
CA GLY A 197 -5.47 -13.95 8.97
C GLY A 197 -4.25 -14.69 8.43
N ALA A 198 -4.29 -16.02 8.50
CA ALA A 198 -3.15 -16.84 8.10
C ALA A 198 -2.78 -16.65 6.62
N LYS A 199 -1.50 -16.80 6.32
CA LYS A 199 -0.95 -16.70 4.97
C LYS A 199 -1.66 -17.68 4.02
N GLY A 200 -2.06 -17.18 2.85
CA GLY A 200 -2.73 -17.97 1.82
C GLY A 200 -4.20 -18.28 2.10
N THR A 201 -4.76 -17.79 3.21
CA THR A 201 -6.20 -17.88 3.46
C THR A 201 -6.95 -16.77 2.72
N GLN A 202 -8.21 -17.01 2.39
CA GLN A 202 -9.12 -15.98 1.87
C GLN A 202 -9.73 -15.12 3.00
N LYS A 203 -9.60 -15.57 4.26
CA LYS A 203 -10.13 -14.87 5.44
C LYS A 203 -9.08 -13.88 5.96
N ILE A 204 -8.77 -12.89 5.13
CA ILE A 204 -7.87 -11.80 5.49
C ILE A 204 -8.72 -10.62 5.93
N THR A 205 -8.45 -10.09 7.10
CA THR A 205 -9.01 -8.82 7.55
C THR A 205 -7.86 -7.84 7.76
N ARG A 206 -8.19 -6.55 7.71
CA ARG A 206 -7.22 -5.49 7.98
C ARG A 206 -7.84 -4.43 8.88
N GLU A 207 -7.04 -3.83 9.72
CA GLU A 207 -7.37 -2.66 10.54
C GLU A 207 -6.60 -1.46 10.04
N LEU A 208 -7.21 -0.29 10.26
CA LEU A 208 -6.66 1.01 9.90
C LEU A 208 -6.83 1.90 11.11
N ASP A 209 -5.73 2.09 11.82
CA ASP A 209 -5.68 2.92 13.02
C ASP A 209 -4.99 4.23 12.64
N ALA A 210 -5.54 5.35 13.12
CA ALA A 210 -4.89 6.63 12.98
C ALA A 210 -3.89 6.82 14.12
N ALA A 211 -2.69 7.28 13.78
CA ALA A 211 -1.72 7.76 14.74
C ALA A 211 -1.98 9.26 15.03
N THR A 212 -1.00 9.90 15.68
CA THR A 212 -0.96 11.33 15.98
C THR A 212 -1.01 12.20 14.73
N VAL A 213 -1.71 13.33 14.87
CA VAL A 213 -1.71 14.43 13.89
C VAL A 213 -0.28 14.94 13.73
N SER A 214 0.15 15.08 12.48
CA SER A 214 1.48 15.58 12.12
C SER A 214 1.43 16.16 10.73
N ASP A 215 2.10 17.29 10.52
CA ASP A 215 2.14 17.92 9.20
C ASP A 215 3.02 17.14 8.23
N ILE A 216 2.64 17.18 6.95
CA ILE A 216 3.44 16.65 5.86
C ILE A 216 4.55 17.65 5.52
N GLU A 217 5.78 17.17 5.34
CA GLU A 217 6.90 18.05 5.02
C GLU A 217 6.74 18.67 3.62
N GLN A 218 7.20 19.90 3.42
CA GLN A 218 7.02 20.59 2.13
C GLN A 218 7.77 19.92 0.98
N GLU A 219 8.97 19.39 1.25
CA GLU A 219 9.74 18.61 0.27
C GLU A 219 8.99 17.34 -0.16
N PHE A 220 8.19 16.79 0.74
CA PHE A 220 7.39 15.62 0.52
C PHE A 220 6.23 15.90 -0.47
N LEU A 221 5.56 17.04 -0.32
CA LEU A 221 4.48 17.48 -1.21
C LEU A 221 4.93 17.73 -2.64
N ALA A 222 6.14 18.26 -2.82
CA ALA A 222 6.71 18.46 -4.15
C ALA A 222 6.82 17.13 -4.91
N GLN A 223 7.18 16.04 -4.22
CA GLN A 223 7.28 14.71 -4.82
C GLN A 223 5.89 14.13 -5.11
N VAL A 224 4.90 14.40 -4.25
CA VAL A 224 3.50 13.96 -4.47
C VAL A 224 2.94 14.52 -5.78
N ALA A 225 3.24 15.78 -6.11
CA ALA A 225 2.78 16.42 -7.34
C ALA A 225 3.39 15.80 -8.62
N GLU A 226 4.49 15.05 -8.50
CA GLU A 226 5.14 14.33 -9.60
C GLU A 226 4.60 12.90 -9.76
N LEU A 227 3.78 12.41 -8.82
CA LEU A 227 3.23 11.06 -8.88
C LEU A 227 2.24 10.92 -10.04
N PRO A 228 2.28 9.81 -10.78
CA PRO A 228 1.30 9.56 -11.83
C PRO A 228 -0.13 9.47 -11.31
N ASP A 229 -1.07 9.84 -12.18
CA ASP A 229 -2.49 9.71 -11.93
C ASP A 229 -2.88 8.24 -11.66
N LEU A 230 -3.71 8.01 -10.65
CA LEU A 230 -4.10 6.66 -10.25
C LEU A 230 -5.01 5.98 -11.28
N GLU A 231 -5.78 6.72 -12.08
CA GLU A 231 -6.57 6.20 -13.20
C GLU A 231 -5.67 5.67 -14.31
N ASP A 232 -4.56 6.36 -14.60
CA ASP A 232 -3.54 5.89 -15.55
C ASP A 232 -2.89 4.58 -15.09
N ILE A 233 -2.63 4.46 -13.80
CA ILE A 233 -2.09 3.24 -13.18
C ILE A 233 -3.14 2.12 -13.17
N GLY A 234 -4.39 2.45 -12.82
CA GLY A 234 -5.51 1.53 -12.72
C GLY A 234 -5.88 0.94 -14.08
N SER A 235 -5.97 1.77 -15.11
CA SER A 235 -6.20 1.35 -16.50
C SER A 235 -5.01 0.60 -17.11
N GLY A 236 -3.82 0.75 -16.54
CA GLY A 236 -2.59 0.16 -17.05
C GLY A 236 -1.95 0.96 -18.19
N ARG A 237 -2.33 2.23 -18.40
CA ARG A 237 -1.60 3.17 -19.26
C ARG A 237 -0.19 3.40 -18.73
N ILE A 238 -0.02 3.41 -17.40
CA ILE A 238 1.27 3.50 -16.71
C ILE A 238 1.48 2.23 -15.88
N GLU A 239 2.50 1.44 -16.21
CA GLU A 239 2.86 0.21 -15.48
C GLU A 239 4.18 0.33 -14.70
N THR A 240 4.98 1.36 -14.98
CA THR A 240 6.30 1.62 -14.39
C THR A 240 6.47 3.09 -14.01
N LEU A 241 7.29 3.36 -12.99
CA LEU A 241 7.77 4.71 -12.70
C LEU A 241 9.01 4.98 -13.54
N GLY A 242 9.10 6.18 -14.12
CA GLY A 242 10.31 6.66 -14.78
C GLY A 242 11.48 6.61 -13.79
N GLY A 243 12.63 6.08 -14.22
CA GLY A 243 13.74 5.65 -13.36
C GLY A 243 14.47 6.70 -12.51
N THR A 244 13.89 7.89 -12.29
CA THR A 244 14.41 8.84 -11.31
C THR A 244 14.01 8.35 -9.92
N VAL A 245 14.91 7.64 -9.25
CA VAL A 245 14.78 7.37 -7.82
C VAL A 245 14.82 8.72 -7.12
N VAL A 246 13.68 9.18 -6.62
CA VAL A 246 13.67 10.34 -5.72
C VAL A 246 14.30 9.85 -4.42
N GLU A 247 15.48 10.37 -4.11
CA GLU A 247 16.15 10.08 -2.84
C GLU A 247 15.22 10.51 -1.70
N SER A 248 15.05 9.64 -0.70
CA SER A 248 14.19 9.91 0.44
C SER A 248 14.52 11.28 1.04
N PRO A 249 13.52 12.17 1.27
CA PRO A 249 13.77 13.36 2.07
C PRO A 249 14.31 12.90 3.43
N GLY A 250 15.32 13.60 3.93
CA GLY A 250 16.20 13.14 5.01
C GLY A 250 15.48 12.76 6.32
N SER A 251 16.14 11.88 7.09
CA SER A 251 15.77 11.39 8.43
C SER A 251 14.28 11.40 8.79
N VAL A 252 13.61 10.27 8.54
CA VAL A 252 12.28 9.96 9.05
C VAL A 252 12.20 10.29 10.54
N VAL A 253 11.21 11.09 10.92
CA VAL A 253 10.80 11.22 12.32
C VAL A 253 10.37 9.84 12.80
N ASP A 254 11.21 9.18 13.60
CA ASP A 254 10.82 8.02 14.37
C ASP A 254 9.62 8.46 15.21
N LEU A 255 8.44 7.88 14.93
CA LEU A 255 7.27 8.13 15.78
C LEU A 255 7.66 7.74 17.20
N PRO A 256 7.23 8.51 18.22
CA PRO A 256 7.31 8.05 19.58
C PRO A 256 6.67 6.67 19.63
N SER A 257 7.36 5.76 20.28
CA SER A 257 6.96 4.38 20.47
C SER A 257 5.48 4.31 20.91
N GLU A 258 5.04 5.25 21.73
CA GLU A 258 3.67 5.43 22.23
C GLU A 258 2.58 5.41 21.15
N ASP A 259 2.80 5.94 19.95
CA ASP A 259 1.78 6.04 18.88
C ASP A 259 1.58 4.74 18.11
N LEU A 260 2.53 3.81 18.20
CA LEU A 260 2.39 2.42 17.80
C LEU A 260 1.92 1.53 18.98
N GLY A 261 1.67 2.15 20.14
CA GLY A 261 1.42 1.49 21.42
C GLY A 261 2.67 0.82 22.00
N VAL A 262 3.87 1.37 21.79
CA VAL A 262 5.19 0.79 22.07
C VAL A 262 5.84 1.48 23.28
N GLU A 263 6.38 0.69 24.20
CA GLU A 263 7.42 1.15 25.12
C GLU A 263 8.77 0.69 24.55
N THR A 264 9.64 1.63 24.17
CA THR A 264 11.03 1.31 23.79
C THR A 264 11.81 0.98 25.05
N LYS A 265 12.00 -0.31 25.33
CA LYS A 265 13.07 -0.78 26.23
C LYS A 265 14.32 -1.05 25.40
N ASP A 266 15.46 -0.65 25.96
CA ASP A 266 16.80 -0.68 25.41
C ASP A 266 17.09 -1.89 24.50
N GLU A 267 17.89 -1.64 23.45
CA GLU A 267 18.38 -2.63 22.49
C GLU A 267 18.64 -3.99 23.14
N LEU A 268 17.86 -5.01 22.75
CA LEU A 268 18.06 -6.38 23.20
C LEU A 268 19.46 -6.84 22.79
N ASN A 269 20.28 -7.17 23.79
CA ASN A 269 21.61 -7.72 23.58
C ASN A 269 21.48 -9.02 22.74
N PRO A 270 22.19 -9.15 21.61
CA PRO A 270 22.11 -10.34 20.76
C PRO A 270 22.49 -11.65 21.47
N ASN A 271 23.09 -11.58 22.66
CA ASN A 271 23.40 -12.75 23.49
C ASN A 271 22.25 -13.28 24.36
N ASP A 272 21.09 -12.59 24.42
CA ASP A 272 19.95 -12.99 25.25
C ASP A 272 18.95 -13.94 24.54
N LEU A 273 19.34 -14.54 23.41
CA LEU A 273 18.50 -15.53 22.73
C LEU A 273 18.66 -16.92 23.38
N PRO A 274 17.57 -17.57 23.82
CA PRO A 274 17.64 -18.97 24.19
C PRO A 274 17.78 -19.81 22.92
N TRP A 275 18.80 -20.67 22.91
CA TRP A 275 19.03 -21.71 21.90
C TRP A 275 17.84 -22.66 21.79
#